data_AF-A0A4Q6BJ32-F1
#
_entry.id   AF-A0A4Q6BJ32-F1
#
_cell.length_a   1.000
_cell.length_b   1.000
_cell.length_c   1.000
_cell.angle_alpha   90.00
_cell.angle_beta   90.00
_cell.angle_gamma   90.00
#
_symmetry.space_group_name_H-M   'P 1'
#
loop_
_entity.id
_entity.type
_entity.pdbx_description
1 polymer ?
#
loop_
_entity_poly.entity_id
_entity_poly.type
_entity_poly.pdbx_seq_one_letter_code
_entity_poly.pdbx_strand_id
1 'polypeptide(L)'
;MENAMSREQTWDKNIQLLLVAIIAFNILPHMADIPIWTSAISYFFLAWKALALTRGLARPPRWLLWSISMACSVGVFFEYKTILGHEAASALLVTLASAKLLETNRYRDAMFVIFTAFFLLMAHLLNSQSLFSTVFMALDVLLITTLMFQLHKQERRKSPRAFRPVMKMLALAIPVWVFLFIAFPRFSTGIYRLSTPNSAGGFSENLDPGEIFRVNFSGDIPQMEELYWRGSILTVSNGLQWTKPTKQTWGPDSFLPQQNLKEVSDYQLFLEPRFRTWLFALDYPKAVSIPQKLQGYGARERRGQIFETSRPITSRISYSGTAASLAPLQRLLEDDREELLELPENLDPRITATAESWVKEAQAMQDNPLLPTLADKIGDRGFK
;
A
#
# COMPACT_ATOMS: atom_id res chain seq x y z
N MET A 1 -43.78 50.10 6.74
CA MET A 1 -42.71 49.93 5.74
C MET A 1 -41.48 49.29 6.37
N GLU A 2 -41.68 48.21 7.14
CA GLU A 2 -40.65 47.64 8.03
C GLU A 2 -40.95 46.16 8.27
N ASN A 3 -40.92 45.36 7.20
CA ASN A 3 -41.11 43.91 7.31
C ASN A 3 -40.51 43.15 6.11
N ALA A 4 -39.25 43.45 5.79
CA ALA A 4 -38.55 42.79 4.67
C ALA A 4 -37.05 42.53 4.91
N MET A 5 -36.57 42.55 6.15
CA MET A 5 -35.16 42.30 6.47
C MET A 5 -34.97 41.10 7.42
N SER A 6 -35.22 39.88 6.94
CA SER A 6 -34.61 38.64 7.51
C SER A 6 -34.89 37.36 6.71
N ARG A 7 -35.17 37.43 5.39
CA ARG A 7 -35.16 36.20 4.57
C ARG A 7 -33.71 35.72 4.43
N GLU A 8 -33.31 34.80 5.31
CA GLU A 8 -32.06 34.05 5.17
C GLU A 8 -31.90 33.63 3.70
N GLN A 9 -30.87 34.16 3.06
CA GLN A 9 -30.66 34.04 1.62
C GLN A 9 -30.20 32.62 1.29
N THR A 10 -31.14 31.67 1.27
CA THR A 10 -30.92 30.31 0.81
C THR A 10 -30.56 30.35 -0.68
N TRP A 11 -29.35 29.93 -1.02
CA TRP A 11 -28.82 29.90 -2.38
C TRP A 11 -29.51 28.80 -3.22
N ASP A 12 -29.54 28.98 -4.54
CA ASP A 12 -30.35 28.19 -5.50
C ASP A 12 -30.16 26.67 -5.33
N LYS A 13 -31.29 25.95 -5.18
CA LYS A 13 -31.38 24.49 -5.09
C LYS A 13 -30.55 23.77 -6.14
N ASN A 14 -30.50 24.29 -7.38
CA ASN A 14 -29.73 23.67 -8.46
C ASN A 14 -28.23 23.69 -8.19
N ILE A 15 -27.72 24.79 -7.63
CA ILE A 15 -26.30 24.91 -7.28
C ILE A 15 -25.99 24.02 -6.07
N GLN A 16 -26.94 23.85 -5.14
CA GLN A 16 -26.76 22.92 -4.03
C GLN A 16 -26.69 21.46 -4.51
N LEU A 17 -27.54 21.08 -5.47
CA LEU A 17 -27.49 19.75 -6.09
C LEU A 17 -26.20 19.54 -6.89
N LEU A 18 -25.71 20.59 -7.58
CA LEU A 18 -24.42 20.54 -8.26
C LEU A 18 -23.27 20.33 -7.26
N LEU A 19 -23.28 21.03 -6.13
CA LEU A 19 -22.30 20.82 -5.06
C LEU A 19 -22.35 19.37 -4.53
N VAL A 20 -23.54 18.80 -4.30
CA VAL A 20 -23.69 17.40 -3.90
C VAL A 20 -23.08 16.45 -4.94
N ALA A 21 -23.37 16.66 -6.22
CA ALA A 21 -22.84 15.82 -7.30
C ALA A 21 -21.31 15.90 -7.40
N ILE A 22 -20.74 17.10 -7.22
CA ILE A 22 -19.29 17.30 -7.27
C ILE A 22 -18.60 16.63 -6.08
N ILE A 23 -19.14 16.76 -4.86
CA ILE A 23 -18.60 16.05 -3.70
C ILE A 23 -18.72 14.53 -3.86
N ALA A 24 -19.84 14.04 -4.43
CA ALA A 24 -20.00 12.62 -4.75
C ALA A 24 -18.94 12.10 -5.74
N PHE A 25 -18.60 12.92 -6.74
CA PHE A 25 -17.54 12.62 -7.71
C PHE A 25 -16.17 12.65 -7.03
N ASN A 26 -15.87 13.69 -6.26
CA ASN A 26 -14.61 13.90 -5.55
C ASN A 26 -14.28 12.77 -4.53
N ILE A 27 -15.29 12.16 -3.90
CA ILE A 27 -15.11 11.04 -2.96
C ILE A 27 -14.80 9.71 -3.66
N LEU A 28 -15.22 9.54 -4.91
CA LEU A 28 -15.11 8.29 -5.67
C LEU A 28 -13.70 7.65 -5.67
N PRO A 29 -12.59 8.38 -5.93
CA PRO A 29 -11.26 7.79 -5.90
C PRO A 29 -10.82 7.34 -4.49
N HIS A 30 -11.37 7.93 -3.42
CA HIS A 30 -11.01 7.57 -2.05
C HIS A 30 -11.66 6.28 -1.59
N MET A 31 -12.75 5.83 -2.23
CA MET A 31 -13.47 4.61 -1.83
C MET A 31 -12.61 3.35 -1.83
N ALA A 32 -11.56 3.33 -2.65
CA ALA A 32 -10.62 2.21 -2.72
C ALA A 32 -9.57 2.22 -1.59
N ASP A 33 -9.36 3.37 -0.95
CA ASP A 33 -8.30 3.60 0.04
C ASP A 33 -8.82 3.71 1.48
N ILE A 34 -10.13 3.99 1.68
CA ILE A 34 -10.75 4.19 3.00
C ILE A 34 -11.70 3.04 3.36
N PRO A 35 -12.06 2.84 4.64
CA PRO A 35 -12.93 1.75 5.05
C PRO A 35 -14.32 1.89 4.42
N ILE A 36 -14.89 0.76 3.97
CA ILE A 36 -16.18 0.74 3.26
C ILE A 36 -17.29 1.44 4.05
N TRP A 37 -17.29 1.29 5.38
CA TRP A 37 -18.28 1.91 6.25
C TRP A 37 -18.21 3.45 6.21
N THR A 38 -17.01 4.05 6.14
CA THR A 38 -16.85 5.52 6.02
C THR A 38 -17.41 6.05 4.69
N SER A 39 -17.16 5.31 3.60
CA SER A 39 -17.70 5.62 2.28
C SER A 39 -19.23 5.51 2.29
N ALA A 40 -19.77 4.43 2.86
CA ALA A 40 -21.20 4.19 2.95
C ALA A 40 -21.93 5.31 3.72
N ILE A 41 -21.42 5.71 4.88
CA ILE A 41 -21.98 6.82 5.68
C ILE A 41 -21.90 8.13 4.89
N SER A 42 -20.78 8.40 4.22
CA SER A 42 -20.61 9.62 3.42
C SER A 42 -21.60 9.71 2.27
N TYR A 43 -21.76 8.64 1.48
CA TYR A 43 -22.77 8.60 0.41
C TYR A 43 -24.20 8.66 0.95
N PHE A 44 -24.46 8.08 2.13
CA PHE A 44 -25.75 8.24 2.81
C PHE A 44 -26.03 9.71 3.13
N PHE A 45 -25.05 10.46 3.63
CA PHE A 45 -25.19 11.90 3.87
C PHE A 45 -25.45 12.70 2.58
N LEU A 46 -24.73 12.37 1.49
CA LEU A 46 -24.96 12.99 0.18
C LEU A 46 -26.37 12.72 -0.34
N ALA A 47 -26.81 11.46 -0.27
CA ALA A 47 -28.15 11.05 -0.66
C ALA A 47 -29.20 11.78 0.18
N TRP A 48 -29.05 11.82 1.50
CA TRP A 48 -29.96 12.54 2.39
C TRP A 48 -30.05 14.02 2.03
N LYS A 49 -28.92 14.69 1.73
CA LYS A 49 -28.91 16.08 1.28
C LYS A 49 -29.69 16.25 -0.03
N ALA A 50 -29.44 15.39 -1.01
CA ALA A 50 -30.14 15.44 -2.29
C ALA A 50 -31.65 15.20 -2.13
N LEU A 51 -32.06 14.24 -1.29
CA LEU A 51 -33.45 13.99 -0.97
C LEU A 51 -34.09 15.18 -0.21
N ALA A 52 -33.40 15.77 0.77
CA ALA A 52 -33.88 16.95 1.48
C ALA A 52 -34.11 18.13 0.53
N LEU A 53 -33.26 18.31 -0.47
CA LEU A 53 -33.42 19.35 -1.49
C LEU A 53 -34.54 19.07 -2.49
N THR A 54 -34.72 17.81 -2.88
CA THR A 54 -35.70 17.42 -3.91
C THR A 54 -37.10 17.23 -3.35
N ARG A 55 -37.23 16.55 -2.20
CA ARG A 55 -38.49 16.17 -1.55
C ARG A 55 -38.85 17.02 -0.33
N GLY A 56 -37.99 17.94 0.10
CA GLY A 56 -38.27 18.83 1.22
C GLY A 56 -38.21 18.16 2.60
N LEU A 57 -37.46 17.05 2.74
CA LEU A 57 -37.29 16.39 4.04
C LEU A 57 -36.67 17.32 5.09
N ALA A 58 -37.09 17.13 6.34
CA ALA A 58 -36.48 17.79 7.48
C ALA A 58 -34.99 17.46 7.57
N ARG A 59 -34.20 18.46 7.93
CA ARG A 59 -32.76 18.29 8.12
C ARG A 59 -32.50 17.60 9.46
N PRO A 60 -31.51 16.69 9.53
CA PRO A 60 -31.10 16.14 10.81
C PRO A 60 -30.60 17.28 11.72
N PRO A 61 -30.90 17.22 13.02
CA PRO A 61 -30.45 18.25 13.96
C PRO A 61 -28.92 18.23 14.05
N ARG A 62 -28.31 19.40 14.28
CA ARG A 62 -26.83 19.54 14.27
C ARG A 62 -26.16 18.61 15.27
N TRP A 63 -26.71 18.47 16.48
CA TRP A 63 -26.13 17.58 17.50
C TRP A 63 -25.98 16.14 17.01
N LEU A 64 -26.93 15.64 16.20
CA LEU A 64 -26.87 14.28 15.65
C LEU A 64 -25.73 14.14 14.64
N LEU A 65 -25.54 15.14 13.77
CA LEU A 65 -24.42 15.15 12.83
C LEU A 65 -23.09 15.19 13.55
N TRP A 66 -22.95 16.02 14.59
CA TRP A 66 -21.75 16.07 15.42
C TRP A 66 -21.46 14.74 16.11
N SER A 67 -22.48 14.10 16.68
CA SER A 67 -22.33 12.78 17.32
C SER A 67 -21.90 11.72 16.32
N ILE A 68 -22.50 11.68 15.12
CA ILE A 68 -22.12 10.70 14.09
C ILE A 68 -20.71 10.99 13.57
N SER A 69 -20.36 12.24 13.29
CA SER A 69 -19.00 12.61 12.87
C SER A 69 -17.96 12.24 13.93
N MET A 70 -18.25 12.46 15.21
CA MET A 70 -17.36 12.08 16.31
C MET A 70 -17.23 10.56 16.41
N ALA A 71 -18.34 9.82 16.30
CA ALA A 71 -18.32 8.37 16.29
C ALA A 71 -17.51 7.81 15.11
N CYS A 72 -17.65 8.40 13.91
CA CYS A 72 -16.83 8.06 12.76
C CYS A 72 -15.35 8.37 13.02
N SER A 73 -15.00 9.51 13.60
CA SER A 73 -13.61 9.84 13.93
C SER A 73 -12.99 8.84 14.90
N VAL A 74 -13.75 8.43 15.92
CA VAL A 74 -13.33 7.37 16.86
C VAL A 74 -13.20 6.03 16.16
N GLY A 75 -14.14 5.68 15.27
CA GLY A 75 -14.06 4.47 14.45
C GLY A 75 -12.82 4.42 13.56
N VAL A 76 -12.49 5.54 12.89
CA VAL A 76 -11.25 5.66 12.09
C VAL A 76 -10.02 5.51 12.98
N PHE A 77 -10.03 6.08 14.19
CA PHE A 77 -8.92 5.92 15.13
C PHE A 77 -8.72 4.47 15.55
N PHE A 78 -9.79 3.72 15.82
CA PHE A 78 -9.67 2.29 16.16
C PHE A 78 -9.20 1.43 14.97
N GLU A 79 -9.65 1.78 13.75
CA GLU A 79 -9.26 1.07 12.53
C GLU A 79 -7.77 1.25 12.21
N TYR A 80 -7.28 2.50 12.20
CA TYR A 80 -5.93 2.82 11.77
C TYR A 80 -4.93 2.91 12.94
N LYS A 81 -5.40 2.97 14.18
CA LYS A 81 -4.61 3.22 15.41
C LYS A 81 -3.76 4.50 15.37
N THR A 82 -4.01 5.36 14.40
CA THR A 82 -3.35 6.65 14.21
C THR A 82 -4.31 7.63 13.55
N ILE A 83 -4.13 8.90 13.86
CA ILE A 83 -4.77 10.02 13.15
C ILE A 83 -3.80 10.59 12.10
N LEU A 84 -2.49 10.40 12.32
CA LEU A 84 -1.44 10.82 11.42
C LEU A 84 -1.15 9.67 10.45
N GLY A 85 -1.74 9.77 9.26
CA GLY A 85 -1.57 8.83 8.16
C GLY A 85 -2.44 9.23 6.99
N HIS A 86 -1.99 8.99 5.75
CA HIS A 86 -2.73 9.37 4.55
C HIS A 86 -4.14 8.75 4.51
N GLU A 87 -4.25 7.46 4.87
CA GLU A 87 -5.52 6.72 4.82
C GLU A 87 -6.50 7.23 5.89
N ALA A 88 -6.04 7.36 7.14
CA ALA A 88 -6.83 7.92 8.24
C ALA A 88 -7.27 9.37 7.97
N ALA A 89 -6.36 10.23 7.50
CA ALA A 89 -6.67 11.62 7.16
C ALA A 89 -7.68 11.72 6.01
N SER A 90 -7.56 10.86 4.99
CA SER A 90 -8.52 10.82 3.88
C SER A 90 -9.91 10.41 4.35
N ALA A 91 -10.02 9.38 5.20
CA ALA A 91 -11.29 8.92 5.76
C ALA A 91 -11.98 10.02 6.61
N LEU A 92 -11.19 10.73 7.43
CA LEU A 92 -11.67 11.87 8.21
C LEU A 92 -12.12 13.03 7.34
N LEU A 93 -11.35 13.38 6.31
CA LEU A 93 -11.71 14.44 5.35
C LEU A 93 -12.99 14.11 4.58
N VAL A 94 -13.16 12.87 4.13
CA VAL A 94 -14.36 12.41 3.41
C VAL A 94 -15.60 12.50 4.32
N THR A 95 -15.47 12.08 5.57
CA THR A 95 -16.54 12.14 6.56
C THR A 95 -16.86 13.60 6.94
N LEU A 96 -15.83 14.44 7.11
CA LEU A 96 -16.00 15.86 7.37
C LEU A 96 -16.70 16.56 6.20
N ALA A 97 -16.27 16.31 4.98
CA ALA A 97 -16.85 16.92 3.78
C ALA A 97 -18.34 16.58 3.63
N SER A 98 -18.69 15.29 3.77
CA SER A 98 -20.06 14.80 3.64
C SER A 98 -20.98 15.28 4.76
N ALA A 99 -20.51 15.26 6.02
CA ALA A 99 -21.26 15.79 7.16
C ALA A 99 -21.44 17.31 7.05
N LYS A 100 -20.37 18.03 6.68
CA LYS A 100 -20.42 19.50 6.54
C LYS A 100 -21.39 19.92 5.45
N LEU A 101 -21.45 19.18 4.35
CA LEU A 101 -22.39 19.42 3.26
C LEU A 101 -23.86 19.37 3.72
N LEU A 102 -24.20 18.49 4.66
CA LEU A 102 -25.56 18.43 5.21
C LEU A 102 -25.94 19.75 5.92
N GLU A 103 -24.99 20.36 6.62
CA GLU A 103 -25.17 21.65 7.31
C GLU A 103 -25.15 22.86 6.37
N THR A 104 -24.56 22.74 5.18
CA THR A 104 -24.34 23.85 4.26
C THR A 104 -25.65 24.51 3.82
N ASN A 105 -25.83 25.77 4.20
CA ASN A 105 -26.97 26.58 3.76
C ASN A 105 -26.61 28.04 3.47
N ARG A 106 -25.43 28.49 3.92
CA ARG A 106 -24.91 29.83 3.66
C ARG A 106 -23.74 29.75 2.68
N TYR A 107 -23.47 30.87 1.99
CA TYR A 107 -22.35 31.00 1.07
C TYR A 107 -21.01 30.61 1.72
N ARG A 108 -20.77 31.06 2.96
CA ARG A 108 -19.57 30.74 3.74
C ARG A 108 -19.38 29.23 3.92
N ASP A 109 -20.46 28.52 4.21
CA ASP A 109 -20.42 27.08 4.42
C ASP A 109 -20.15 26.34 3.11
N ALA A 110 -20.69 26.84 1.99
CA ALA A 110 -20.45 26.27 0.66
C ALA A 110 -19.00 26.44 0.24
N MET A 111 -18.41 27.61 0.50
CA MET A 111 -16.97 27.85 0.27
C MET A 111 -16.09 26.92 1.11
N PHE A 112 -16.44 26.67 2.37
CA PHE A 112 -15.72 25.71 3.20
C PHE A 112 -15.73 24.30 2.58
N VAL A 113 -16.89 23.83 2.10
CA VAL A 113 -17.00 22.52 1.43
C VAL A 113 -16.21 22.49 0.12
N ILE A 114 -16.22 23.57 -0.66
CA ILE A 114 -15.40 23.71 -1.89
C ILE A 114 -13.91 23.59 -1.57
N PHE A 115 -13.42 24.28 -0.54
CA PHE A 115 -12.01 24.14 -0.12
C PHE A 115 -11.70 22.73 0.38
N THR A 116 -12.64 22.09 1.08
CA THR A 116 -12.50 20.70 1.51
C THR A 116 -12.37 19.75 0.31
N ALA A 117 -13.08 20.00 -0.79
CA ALA A 117 -12.97 19.23 -2.03
C ALA A 117 -11.57 19.37 -2.68
N PHE A 118 -10.97 20.57 -2.64
CA PHE A 118 -9.58 20.77 -3.06
C PHE A 118 -8.58 20.02 -2.16
N PHE A 119 -8.83 19.96 -0.84
CA PHE A 119 -8.01 19.16 0.07
C PHE A 119 -8.13 17.65 -0.21
N LEU A 120 -9.31 17.15 -0.52
CA LEU A 120 -9.51 15.76 -0.95
C LEU A 120 -8.76 15.46 -2.27
N LEU A 121 -8.83 16.37 -3.25
CA LEU A 121 -8.01 16.27 -4.47
C LEU A 121 -6.52 16.22 -4.16
N MET A 122 -6.04 17.09 -3.28
CA MET A 122 -4.64 17.08 -2.85
C MET A 122 -4.28 15.74 -2.18
N ALA A 123 -5.15 15.21 -1.32
CA ALA A 123 -4.95 13.91 -0.71
C ALA A 123 -4.85 12.80 -1.77
N HIS A 124 -5.72 12.80 -2.79
CA HIS A 124 -5.66 11.83 -3.88
C HIS A 124 -4.36 11.95 -4.70
N LEU A 125 -3.92 13.18 -4.98
CA LEU A 125 -2.68 13.46 -5.72
C LEU A 125 -1.43 12.90 -5.04
N LEU A 126 -1.42 12.89 -3.70
CA LEU A 126 -0.29 12.38 -2.92
C LEU A 126 -0.16 10.85 -3.00
N ASN A 127 -1.26 10.15 -3.29
CA ASN A 127 -1.31 8.69 -3.30
C ASN A 127 -1.19 8.11 -4.71
N SER A 128 -1.92 8.66 -5.69
CA SER A 128 -1.99 8.11 -7.05
C SER A 128 -1.23 8.97 -8.05
N GLN A 129 -0.25 8.35 -8.72
CA GLN A 129 0.53 8.98 -9.80
C GLN A 129 0.20 8.37 -11.16
N SER A 130 -1.02 7.86 -11.35
CA SER A 130 -1.43 7.26 -12.61
C SER A 130 -1.94 8.33 -13.61
N LEU A 131 -1.81 8.04 -14.91
CA LEU A 131 -2.41 8.88 -15.96
C LEU A 131 -3.92 9.01 -15.79
N PHE A 132 -4.60 7.93 -15.42
CA PHE A 132 -6.05 7.93 -15.17
C PHE A 132 -6.43 8.87 -14.03
N SER A 133 -5.70 8.81 -12.90
CA SER A 133 -5.88 9.73 -11.77
C SER A 133 -5.68 11.19 -12.20
N THR A 134 -4.67 11.46 -13.03
CA THR A 134 -4.41 12.82 -13.54
C THR A 134 -5.60 13.37 -14.34
N VAL A 135 -6.15 12.57 -15.26
CA VAL A 135 -7.34 12.97 -16.05
C VAL A 135 -8.54 13.17 -15.14
N PHE A 136 -8.78 12.26 -14.20
CA PHE A 136 -9.85 12.37 -13.22
C PHE A 136 -9.76 13.67 -12.43
N MET A 137 -8.57 13.95 -11.88
CA MET A 137 -8.30 15.16 -11.12
C MET A 137 -8.48 16.44 -11.95
N ALA A 138 -8.04 16.44 -13.21
CA ALA A 138 -8.23 17.59 -14.10
C ALA A 138 -9.72 17.88 -14.32
N LEU A 139 -10.54 16.85 -14.50
CA LEU A 139 -12.00 16.97 -14.59
C LEU A 139 -12.61 17.49 -13.27
N ASP A 140 -12.15 16.99 -12.14
CA ASP A 140 -12.68 17.40 -10.84
C ASP A 140 -12.32 18.86 -10.50
N VAL A 141 -11.07 19.28 -10.76
CA VAL A 141 -10.66 20.69 -10.65
C VAL A 141 -11.53 21.59 -11.54
N LEU A 142 -11.83 21.16 -12.77
CA LEU A 142 -12.73 21.87 -13.66
C LEU A 142 -14.14 22.01 -13.06
N LEU A 143 -14.68 20.93 -12.50
CA LEU A 143 -16.01 20.92 -11.88
C LEU A 143 -16.07 21.84 -10.66
N ILE A 144 -15.11 21.72 -9.73
CA ILE A 144 -15.02 22.54 -8.51
C ILE A 144 -14.83 24.02 -8.87
N THR A 145 -13.95 24.33 -9.83
CA THR A 145 -13.70 25.71 -10.27
C THR A 145 -14.93 26.30 -10.95
N THR A 146 -15.66 25.50 -11.73
CA THR A 146 -16.93 25.92 -12.34
C THR A 146 -17.97 26.23 -11.26
N LEU A 147 -18.12 25.36 -10.26
CA LEU A 147 -19.03 25.59 -9.14
C LEU A 147 -18.65 26.88 -8.39
N MET A 148 -17.36 27.08 -8.11
CA MET A 148 -16.85 28.28 -7.45
C MET A 148 -17.19 29.53 -8.26
N PHE A 149 -16.98 29.50 -9.59
CA PHE A 149 -17.34 30.59 -10.49
C PHE A 149 -18.84 30.88 -10.53
N GLN A 150 -19.68 29.84 -10.57
CA GLN A 150 -21.14 29.99 -10.51
C GLN A 150 -21.61 30.58 -9.18
N LEU A 151 -20.93 30.25 -8.07
CA LEU A 151 -21.29 30.78 -6.75
C LEU A 151 -20.97 32.28 -6.62
N HIS A 152 -19.99 32.79 -7.36
CA HIS A 152 -19.61 34.20 -7.35
C HIS A 152 -20.43 35.09 -8.31
N LYS A 153 -21.13 34.51 -9.29
CA LYS A 153 -21.95 35.30 -10.23
C LYS A 153 -23.26 35.78 -9.59
N GLN A 154 -23.42 37.10 -9.52
CA GLN A 154 -24.63 37.77 -9.04
C GLN A 154 -25.82 37.56 -10.01
N GLU A 155 -25.57 37.51 -11.33
CA GLU A 155 -26.58 37.18 -12.34
C GLU A 155 -26.60 35.67 -12.67
N ARG A 156 -27.58 34.98 -12.07
CA ARG A 156 -27.79 33.53 -12.11
C ARG A 156 -28.41 33.04 -13.42
N ARG A 157 -27.84 33.40 -14.57
CA ARG A 157 -28.31 32.88 -15.87
C ARG A 157 -27.78 31.47 -16.13
N LYS A 158 -28.71 30.52 -16.31
CA LYS A 158 -28.47 29.15 -16.80
C LYS A 158 -28.00 29.22 -18.26
N SER A 159 -26.71 29.42 -18.50
CA SER A 159 -26.14 29.33 -19.84
C SER A 159 -24.95 28.38 -19.82
N PRO A 160 -24.85 27.41 -20.76
CA PRO A 160 -23.65 26.60 -20.95
C PRO A 160 -22.41 27.45 -21.29
N ARG A 161 -22.59 28.74 -21.64
CA ARG A 161 -21.49 29.70 -21.77
C ARG A 161 -20.81 30.03 -20.43
N ALA A 162 -21.38 29.64 -19.28
CA ALA A 162 -20.76 29.80 -17.96
C ALA A 162 -19.46 29.01 -17.81
N PHE A 163 -19.25 27.96 -18.61
CA PHE A 163 -18.02 27.16 -18.61
C PHE A 163 -16.89 27.80 -19.42
N ARG A 164 -17.19 28.66 -20.41
CA ARG A 164 -16.15 29.23 -21.30
C ARG A 164 -15.05 30.00 -20.56
N PRO A 165 -15.34 30.86 -19.57
CA PRO A 165 -14.30 31.56 -18.82
C PRO A 165 -13.41 30.58 -18.03
N VAL A 166 -14.00 29.59 -17.38
CA VAL A 166 -13.28 28.59 -16.59
C VAL A 166 -12.40 27.71 -17.48
N MET A 167 -12.93 27.28 -18.62
CA MET A 167 -12.16 26.54 -19.63
C MET A 167 -10.99 27.35 -20.19
N LYS A 168 -11.18 28.66 -20.44
CA LYS A 168 -10.08 29.53 -20.86
C LYS A 168 -9.01 29.66 -19.78
N MET A 169 -9.39 29.83 -18.52
CA MET A 169 -8.43 29.89 -17.40
C MET A 169 -7.66 28.58 -17.24
N LEU A 170 -8.34 27.44 -17.34
CA LEU A 170 -7.69 26.13 -17.32
C LEU A 170 -6.77 25.92 -18.52
N ALA A 171 -7.18 26.32 -19.72
CA ALA A 171 -6.33 26.24 -20.91
C ALA A 171 -5.06 27.10 -20.76
N LEU A 172 -5.16 28.27 -20.12
CA LEU A 172 -4.01 29.11 -19.78
C LEU A 172 -3.12 28.50 -18.68
N ALA A 173 -3.65 27.59 -17.86
CA ALA A 173 -2.87 26.86 -16.86
C ALA A 173 -2.13 25.65 -17.45
N ILE A 174 -2.54 25.13 -18.62
CA ILE A 174 -1.89 23.98 -19.28
C ILE A 174 -0.39 24.23 -19.53
N PRO A 175 0.07 25.38 -20.06
CA PRO A 175 1.50 25.61 -20.26
C PRO A 175 2.31 25.55 -18.97
N VAL A 176 1.78 26.13 -17.88
CA VAL A 176 2.42 26.08 -16.55
C VAL A 176 2.44 24.65 -16.03
N TRP A 177 1.34 23.91 -16.20
CA TRP A 177 1.25 22.51 -15.81
C TRP A 177 2.24 21.63 -16.58
N VAL A 178 2.33 21.78 -17.91
CA VAL A 178 3.30 21.08 -18.77
C VAL A 178 4.73 21.45 -18.39
N PHE A 179 5.00 22.74 -18.13
CA PHE A 179 6.31 23.18 -17.66
C PHE A 179 6.69 22.54 -16.32
N LEU A 180 5.80 22.57 -15.32
CA LEU A 180 6.02 21.92 -14.03
C LEU A 180 6.20 20.41 -14.18
N PHE A 181 5.48 19.81 -15.12
CA PHE A 181 5.58 18.39 -15.43
C PHE A 181 6.93 18.01 -16.04
N ILE A 182 7.48 18.84 -16.92
CA ILE A 182 8.82 18.66 -17.50
C ILE A 182 9.91 18.96 -16.46
N ALA A 183 9.76 20.03 -15.69
CA ALA A 183 10.73 20.46 -14.68
C ALA A 183 10.80 19.51 -13.48
N PHE A 184 9.66 18.92 -13.10
CA PHE A 184 9.53 17.94 -12.02
C PHE A 184 8.84 16.68 -12.55
N PRO A 185 9.56 15.80 -13.26
CA PRO A 185 8.99 14.56 -13.79
C PRO A 185 8.57 13.66 -12.62
N ARG A 186 7.29 13.75 -12.24
CA ARG A 186 6.71 12.96 -11.14
C ARG A 186 6.43 11.51 -11.55
N PHE A 187 6.28 11.24 -12.83
CA PHE A 187 6.27 9.86 -13.29
C PHE A 187 7.69 9.33 -13.20
N SER A 188 7.91 8.27 -12.41
CA SER A 188 8.91 7.29 -12.79
C SER A 188 8.42 6.59 -14.06
N THR A 189 8.37 7.30 -15.19
CA THR A 189 8.16 6.64 -16.47
C THR A 189 9.33 5.69 -16.61
N GLY A 190 9.04 4.38 -16.64
CA GLY A 190 10.03 3.31 -16.79
C GLY A 190 10.86 3.38 -18.07
N ILE A 191 10.76 4.47 -18.84
CA ILE A 191 11.55 4.77 -20.03
C ILE A 191 13.03 4.98 -19.66
N TYR A 192 13.33 5.46 -18.44
CA TYR A 192 14.70 5.54 -17.92
C TYR A 192 15.13 4.32 -17.11
N ARG A 193 14.25 3.33 -16.90
CA ARG A 193 14.66 2.02 -16.41
C ARG A 193 15.03 1.20 -17.64
N LEU A 194 16.31 1.19 -18.01
CA LEU A 194 16.86 0.03 -18.71
C LEU A 194 16.53 -1.17 -17.82
N SER A 195 15.44 -1.86 -18.16
CA SER A 195 15.07 -3.10 -17.54
C SER A 195 16.10 -4.09 -18.06
N THR A 196 17.22 -4.22 -17.34
CA THR A 196 18.02 -5.43 -17.48
C THR A 196 17.06 -6.60 -17.25
N PRO A 197 17.04 -7.60 -18.15
CA PRO A 197 16.26 -8.80 -17.90
C PRO A 197 16.88 -9.46 -16.67
N ASN A 198 16.37 -9.14 -15.49
CA ASN A 198 16.74 -9.84 -14.26
C ASN A 198 16.30 -11.28 -14.45
N SER A 199 17.30 -12.15 -14.57
CA SER A 199 17.22 -13.60 -14.60
C SER A 199 16.19 -14.06 -13.58
N ALA A 200 15.31 -14.98 -13.99
CA ALA A 200 14.13 -15.41 -13.26
C ALA A 200 14.37 -16.07 -11.87
N GLY A 201 15.58 -15.99 -11.32
CA GLY A 201 16.00 -16.66 -10.08
C GLY A 201 16.72 -15.82 -9.02
N GLY A 202 16.98 -14.52 -9.22
CA GLY A 202 17.83 -13.76 -8.27
C GLY A 202 17.50 -12.27 -8.11
N PHE A 203 17.97 -11.70 -6.99
CA PHE A 203 18.07 -10.25 -6.79
C PHE A 203 19.20 -9.71 -7.70
N SER A 204 19.02 -8.57 -8.38
CA SER A 204 20.05 -8.04 -9.30
C SER A 204 21.39 -7.80 -8.61
N GLU A 205 22.48 -7.87 -9.38
CA GLU A 205 23.87 -7.77 -8.91
C GLU A 205 24.24 -6.47 -8.19
N ASN A 206 23.41 -5.41 -8.28
CA ASN A 206 23.57 -4.17 -7.50
C ASN A 206 22.42 -4.05 -6.49
N LEU A 207 22.70 -4.40 -5.23
CA LEU A 207 21.81 -4.18 -4.09
C LEU A 207 22.48 -3.19 -3.14
N ASP A 208 22.02 -1.93 -3.13
CA ASP A 208 22.31 -1.02 -2.02
C ASP A 208 21.41 -1.40 -0.83
N PRO A 209 21.94 -1.76 0.35
CA PRO A 209 21.18 -2.31 1.47
C PRO A 209 20.03 -1.40 1.95
N GLY A 210 20.16 -0.08 1.78
CA GLY A 210 19.13 0.90 2.15
C GLY A 210 18.02 1.11 1.11
N GLU A 211 18.15 0.54 -0.09
CA GLU A 211 17.18 0.71 -1.19
C GLU A 211 16.18 -0.46 -1.31
N ILE A 212 16.38 -1.53 -0.52
CA ILE A 212 15.53 -2.73 -0.58
C ILE A 212 14.29 -2.55 0.29
N PHE A 213 14.50 -2.36 1.60
CA PHE A 213 13.44 -2.10 2.57
C PHE A 213 13.99 -1.33 3.78
N ARG A 214 13.08 -0.82 4.61
CA ARG A 214 13.39 -0.30 5.94
C ARG A 214 12.61 -1.07 6.98
N VAL A 215 13.20 -1.29 8.15
CA VAL A 215 12.56 -1.97 9.27
C VAL A 215 12.50 -1.03 10.47
N ASN A 216 11.38 -1.10 11.20
CA ASN A 216 11.22 -0.50 12.51
C ASN A 216 10.88 -1.61 13.51
N PHE A 217 11.65 -1.73 14.59
CA PHE A 217 11.40 -2.71 15.65
C PHE A 217 10.58 -2.06 16.76
N SER A 218 9.59 -2.79 17.30
CA SER A 218 8.77 -2.28 18.41
C SER A 218 9.45 -2.41 19.78
N GLY A 219 10.57 -3.13 19.86
CA GLY A 219 11.36 -3.38 21.07
C GLY A 219 12.86 -3.36 20.80
N ASP A 220 13.61 -4.19 21.55
CA ASP A 220 15.05 -4.31 21.38
C ASP A 220 15.39 -4.80 19.96
N ILE A 221 16.41 -4.18 19.35
CA ILE A 221 16.89 -4.57 18.03
C ILE A 221 17.70 -5.86 18.18
N PRO A 222 17.38 -6.94 17.43
CA PRO A 222 18.14 -8.19 17.45
C PRO A 222 19.62 -7.99 17.15
N GLN A 223 20.45 -8.94 17.58
CA GLN A 223 21.87 -8.93 17.20
C GLN A 223 22.00 -9.10 15.69
N MET A 224 23.10 -8.58 15.12
CA MET A 224 23.28 -8.56 13.67
C MET A 224 23.24 -9.95 13.03
N GLU A 225 23.67 -10.97 13.77
CA GLU A 225 23.63 -12.39 13.38
C GLU A 225 22.20 -12.95 13.25
N GLU A 226 21.24 -12.37 13.97
CA GLU A 226 19.83 -12.76 13.93
C GLU A 226 19.05 -12.00 12.83
N LEU A 227 19.64 -10.96 12.23
CA LEU A 227 19.02 -10.11 11.20
C LEU A 227 19.14 -10.71 9.79
N TYR A 228 18.85 -12.01 9.65
CA TYR A 228 18.78 -12.67 8.35
C TYR A 228 17.38 -12.50 7.75
N TRP A 229 17.29 -11.73 6.66
CA TRP A 229 16.03 -11.41 5.98
C TRP A 229 15.79 -12.36 4.81
N ARG A 230 14.92 -13.33 5.00
CA ARG A 230 14.57 -14.34 4.00
C ARG A 230 13.57 -13.78 2.99
N GLY A 231 13.88 -13.88 1.70
CA GLY A 231 13.00 -13.43 0.61
C GLY A 231 12.68 -14.49 -0.45
N SER A 232 13.60 -15.43 -0.70
CA SER A 232 13.39 -16.54 -1.65
C SER A 232 14.31 -17.70 -1.28
N ILE A 233 13.87 -18.92 -1.57
CA ILE A 233 14.69 -20.15 -1.50
C ILE A 233 14.81 -20.70 -2.91
N LEU A 234 16.04 -21.09 -3.29
CA LEU A 234 16.35 -21.70 -4.58
C LEU A 234 16.81 -23.13 -4.29
N THR A 235 16.06 -24.12 -4.77
CA THR A 235 16.32 -25.55 -4.50
C THR A 235 16.87 -26.29 -5.71
N VAL A 236 16.59 -25.80 -6.93
CA VAL A 236 17.01 -26.47 -8.16
C VAL A 236 18.37 -25.95 -8.61
N SER A 237 19.37 -26.83 -8.64
CA SER A 237 20.71 -26.51 -9.11
C SER A 237 20.95 -26.97 -10.56
N ASN A 238 21.72 -26.19 -11.31
CA ASN A 238 22.28 -26.55 -12.60
C ASN A 238 23.75 -26.11 -12.63
N GLY A 239 24.60 -26.88 -11.95
CA GLY A 239 25.99 -26.51 -11.68
C GLY A 239 26.09 -25.34 -10.69
N LEU A 240 26.59 -24.20 -11.15
CA LEU A 240 26.76 -22.99 -10.32
C LEU A 240 25.53 -22.06 -10.32
N GLN A 241 24.47 -22.41 -11.06
CA GLN A 241 23.23 -21.64 -11.10
C GLN A 241 22.15 -22.32 -10.28
N TRP A 242 21.45 -21.52 -9.47
CA TRP A 242 20.32 -21.96 -8.65
C TRP A 242 19.05 -21.27 -9.13
N THR A 243 17.97 -22.04 -9.21
CA THR A 243 16.66 -21.55 -9.67
C THR A 243 15.53 -22.05 -8.76
N LYS A 244 14.36 -21.45 -8.95
CA LYS A 244 13.15 -21.85 -8.23
C LYS A 244 12.60 -23.16 -8.78
N PRO A 245 11.99 -24.00 -7.94
CA PRO A 245 11.32 -25.20 -8.42
C PRO A 245 10.14 -24.85 -9.32
N THR A 246 9.98 -25.60 -10.42
CA THR A 246 8.89 -25.42 -11.42
C THR A 246 7.51 -25.69 -10.82
N LYS A 247 7.44 -26.54 -9.78
CA LYS A 247 6.23 -26.80 -9.00
C LYS A 247 6.47 -26.33 -7.57
N GLN A 248 6.10 -25.10 -7.24
CA GLN A 248 5.92 -24.71 -5.85
C GLN A 248 4.60 -25.28 -5.33
N THR A 249 4.70 -26.33 -4.52
CA THR A 249 3.55 -26.86 -3.79
C THR A 249 3.06 -25.80 -2.79
N TRP A 250 1.77 -25.52 -2.84
CA TRP A 250 1.11 -24.52 -2.01
C TRP A 250 0.69 -25.17 -0.69
N GLY A 251 1.04 -24.57 0.44
CA GLY A 251 0.54 -24.99 1.75
C GLY A 251 1.49 -24.63 2.89
N PRO A 252 0.96 -24.22 4.06
CA PRO A 252 1.75 -24.10 5.28
C PRO A 252 1.91 -25.49 5.87
N ASP A 253 2.81 -26.31 5.33
CA ASP A 253 3.21 -27.57 5.96
C ASP A 253 4.57 -27.99 5.41
N SER A 254 5.62 -27.74 6.20
CA SER A 254 6.94 -28.37 6.00
C SER A 254 7.73 -28.47 7.31
N PHE A 255 7.36 -27.71 8.34
CA PHE A 255 8.10 -27.61 9.59
C PHE A 255 7.09 -27.56 10.76
N LEU A 256 7.10 -28.58 11.63
CA LEU A 256 6.30 -28.63 12.85
C LEU A 256 6.90 -27.71 13.91
N PRO A 257 6.38 -26.48 14.15
CA PRO A 257 7.01 -25.52 15.04
C PRO A 257 7.36 -26.17 16.38
N GLN A 258 8.65 -26.17 16.71
CA GLN A 258 9.12 -26.68 17.99
C GLN A 258 8.43 -25.85 19.07
N GLN A 259 7.73 -26.52 19.98
CA GLN A 259 7.13 -25.86 21.11
C GLN A 259 8.26 -25.21 21.94
N ASN A 260 8.07 -23.95 22.35
CA ASN A 260 8.99 -23.13 23.16
C ASN A 260 10.04 -22.27 22.40
N LEU A 261 9.72 -21.73 21.22
CA LEU A 261 10.55 -20.68 20.63
C LEU A 261 10.34 -19.33 21.32
N LYS A 262 11.43 -18.77 21.88
CA LYS A 262 11.47 -17.44 22.49
C LYS A 262 11.13 -16.39 21.43
N GLU A 263 10.11 -15.56 21.70
CA GLU A 263 9.75 -14.44 20.85
C GLU A 263 10.84 -13.38 20.92
N VAL A 264 11.33 -12.96 19.76
CA VAL A 264 12.48 -12.05 19.71
C VAL A 264 12.08 -10.68 19.20
N SER A 265 11.17 -10.57 18.22
CA SER A 265 10.91 -9.24 17.66
C SER A 265 9.59 -9.11 16.92
N ASP A 266 8.79 -8.15 17.39
CA ASP A 266 7.78 -7.46 16.60
C ASP A 266 8.47 -6.40 15.74
N TYR A 267 8.22 -6.45 14.43
CA TYR A 267 8.75 -5.45 13.50
C TYR A 267 7.73 -5.00 12.47
N GLN A 268 7.93 -3.78 11.97
CA GLN A 268 7.23 -3.22 10.83
C GLN A 268 8.23 -2.97 9.71
N LEU A 269 7.98 -3.57 8.55
CA LEU A 269 8.82 -3.46 7.36
C LEU A 269 8.15 -2.55 6.34
N PHE A 270 8.95 -1.72 5.66
CA PHE A 270 8.58 -0.85 4.55
C PHE A 270 9.34 -1.26 3.31
N LEU A 271 8.66 -1.90 2.36
CA LEU A 271 9.26 -2.49 1.17
C LEU A 271 9.09 -1.57 -0.04
N GLU A 272 10.18 -1.35 -0.78
CA GLU A 272 10.18 -0.58 -2.02
C GLU A 272 9.67 -1.40 -3.23
N PRO A 273 9.03 -0.78 -4.24
CA PRO A 273 8.43 -1.45 -5.40
C PRO A 273 9.48 -1.89 -6.45
N ARG A 274 10.44 -2.70 -6.03
CA ARG A 274 11.52 -3.27 -6.86
C ARG A 274 11.46 -4.80 -6.92
N PHE A 275 10.98 -5.42 -5.85
CA PHE A 275 11.00 -6.87 -5.69
C PHE A 275 9.66 -7.41 -6.15
N ARG A 276 9.62 -7.90 -7.40
CA ARG A 276 8.40 -8.30 -8.13
C ARG A 276 7.34 -8.84 -7.18
N THR A 277 7.54 -10.02 -6.63
CA THR A 277 6.54 -10.72 -5.84
C THR A 277 7.03 -11.14 -4.46
N TRP A 278 8.23 -10.74 -4.06
CA TRP A 278 8.84 -11.24 -2.82
C TRP A 278 8.52 -10.33 -1.64
N LEU A 279 8.16 -10.95 -0.53
CA LEU A 279 8.07 -10.32 0.76
C LEU A 279 9.21 -10.86 1.62
N PHE A 280 9.80 -9.97 2.42
CA PHE A 280 10.93 -10.28 3.28
C PHE A 280 10.44 -10.51 4.70
N ALA A 281 10.94 -11.53 5.35
CA ALA A 281 10.69 -11.77 6.76
C ALA A 281 12.01 -12.10 7.48
N LEU A 282 12.08 -11.79 8.76
CA LEU A 282 13.18 -12.32 9.58
C LEU A 282 13.13 -13.84 9.60
N ASP A 283 14.30 -14.44 9.76
CA ASP A 283 14.43 -15.89 9.88
C ASP A 283 13.50 -16.43 10.99
N TYR A 284 12.83 -17.55 10.71
CA TYR A 284 11.79 -18.13 11.57
C TYR A 284 10.59 -17.19 11.87
N PRO A 285 9.86 -16.77 10.83
CA PRO A 285 8.65 -15.95 11.02
C PRO A 285 7.55 -16.79 11.67
N LYS A 286 7.00 -16.30 12.79
CA LYS A 286 5.81 -16.88 13.45
C LYS A 286 4.52 -16.41 12.79
N ALA A 287 4.46 -15.12 12.44
CA ALA A 287 3.34 -14.55 11.71
C ALA A 287 3.79 -13.33 10.91
N VAL A 288 3.21 -13.16 9.72
CA VAL A 288 3.35 -11.95 8.92
C VAL A 288 1.95 -11.40 8.66
N SER A 289 1.67 -10.22 9.22
CA SER A 289 0.40 -9.54 9.06
C SER A 289 0.48 -8.59 7.88
N ILE A 290 -0.19 -8.99 6.80
CA ILE A 290 -0.23 -8.27 5.54
C ILE A 290 -1.50 -7.40 5.53
N PRO A 291 -1.40 -6.06 5.38
CA PRO A 291 -2.57 -5.19 5.35
C PRO A 291 -3.63 -5.63 4.34
N GLN A 292 -4.90 -5.36 4.64
CA GLN A 292 -6.03 -5.80 3.82
C GLN A 292 -5.97 -5.30 2.37
N LYS A 293 -5.40 -4.11 2.14
CA LYS A 293 -5.11 -3.55 0.80
C LYS A 293 -4.20 -4.45 -0.05
N LEU A 294 -3.34 -5.24 0.60
CA LEU A 294 -2.41 -6.17 -0.02
C LEU A 294 -2.97 -7.60 -0.15
N GLN A 295 -4.09 -7.94 0.49
CA GLN A 295 -4.78 -9.20 0.21
C GLN A 295 -5.21 -9.29 -1.26
N GLY A 296 -5.51 -8.14 -1.90
CA GLY A 296 -5.76 -8.05 -3.34
C GLY A 296 -4.56 -8.38 -4.24
N TYR A 297 -3.33 -8.38 -3.70
CA TYR A 297 -2.13 -8.85 -4.38
C TYR A 297 -1.92 -10.36 -4.23
N GLY A 298 -2.78 -11.05 -3.47
CA GLY A 298 -2.73 -12.49 -3.27
C GLY A 298 -1.47 -12.93 -2.53
N ALA A 299 -1.13 -12.21 -1.46
CA ALA A 299 0.01 -12.55 -0.62
C ALA A 299 -0.24 -13.87 0.13
N ARG A 300 0.74 -14.78 0.05
CA ARG A 300 0.64 -16.14 0.59
C ARG A 300 1.99 -16.62 1.10
N GLU A 301 1.93 -17.48 2.10
CA GLU A 301 3.09 -18.25 2.56
C GLU A 301 3.34 -19.44 1.61
N ARG A 302 4.62 -19.77 1.40
CA ARG A 302 5.09 -20.94 0.66
C ARG A 302 5.97 -21.81 1.55
N ARG A 303 6.30 -23.01 1.03
CA ARG A 303 7.29 -23.92 1.64
C ARG A 303 8.58 -23.18 2.02
N GLY A 304 9.13 -23.54 3.17
CA GLY A 304 10.31 -22.87 3.75
C GLY A 304 10.01 -21.51 4.39
N GLN A 305 8.75 -21.23 4.74
CA GLN A 305 8.31 -20.01 5.43
C GLN A 305 8.67 -18.73 4.67
N ILE A 306 8.59 -18.77 3.33
CA ILE A 306 8.77 -17.58 2.47
C ILE A 306 7.41 -17.00 2.11
N PHE A 307 7.36 -15.69 1.92
CA PHE A 307 6.12 -14.98 1.62
C PHE A 307 6.19 -14.36 0.24
N GLU A 308 5.16 -14.60 -0.57
CA GLU A 308 5.11 -14.09 -1.94
C GLU A 308 3.72 -13.55 -2.30
N THR A 309 3.69 -12.54 -3.15
CA THR A 309 2.46 -12.02 -3.76
C THR A 309 2.19 -12.70 -5.11
N SER A 310 0.92 -12.87 -5.44
CA SER A 310 0.50 -13.37 -6.76
C SER A 310 0.65 -12.32 -7.86
N ARG A 311 0.78 -11.03 -7.50
CA ARG A 311 0.91 -9.90 -8.42
C ARG A 311 2.12 -9.03 -8.06
N PRO A 312 2.78 -8.39 -9.05
CA PRO A 312 3.91 -7.54 -8.77
C PRO A 312 3.60 -6.35 -7.85
N ILE A 313 4.52 -6.04 -6.94
CA ILE A 313 4.44 -4.88 -6.05
C ILE A 313 4.86 -3.63 -6.82
N THR A 314 3.91 -2.74 -7.08
CA THR A 314 4.11 -1.53 -7.91
C THR A 314 4.21 -0.24 -7.11
N SER A 315 3.90 -0.28 -5.81
CA SER A 315 3.97 0.85 -4.89
C SER A 315 4.66 0.43 -3.60
N ARG A 316 5.16 1.40 -2.81
CA ARG A 316 5.76 1.12 -1.50
C ARG A 316 4.71 0.52 -0.57
N ILE A 317 5.05 -0.59 0.09
CA ILE A 317 4.14 -1.28 1.00
C ILE A 317 4.71 -1.32 2.41
N SER A 318 3.83 -1.42 3.40
CA SER A 318 4.24 -1.70 4.78
C SER A 318 3.49 -2.92 5.30
N TYR A 319 4.16 -3.77 6.05
CA TYR A 319 3.56 -4.92 6.73
C TYR A 319 4.32 -5.20 8.02
N SER A 320 3.68 -5.91 8.95
CA SER A 320 4.31 -6.31 10.21
C SER A 320 4.60 -7.80 10.25
N GLY A 321 5.61 -8.17 11.02
CA GLY A 321 5.97 -9.56 11.25
C GLY A 321 6.42 -9.79 12.69
N THR A 322 6.27 -11.03 13.12
CA THR A 322 6.83 -11.57 14.36
C THR A 322 7.80 -12.68 14.01
N ALA A 323 8.99 -12.64 14.59
CA ALA A 323 9.99 -13.69 14.44
C ALA A 323 10.43 -14.25 15.79
N ALA A 324 10.87 -15.51 15.77
CA ALA A 324 11.44 -16.18 16.93
C ALA A 324 12.97 -16.18 16.87
N SER A 325 13.63 -16.36 18.02
CA SER A 325 15.09 -16.57 18.05
C SER A 325 15.45 -17.86 17.33
N LEU A 326 16.69 -17.91 16.81
CA LEU A 326 17.29 -19.05 16.11
C LEU A 326 16.89 -20.38 16.77
N ALA A 327 16.04 -21.13 16.06
CA ALA A 327 15.64 -22.47 16.44
C ALA A 327 16.57 -23.48 15.76
N PRO A 328 16.94 -24.60 16.42
CA PRO A 328 17.47 -25.75 15.70
C PRO A 328 16.44 -26.22 14.68
N LEU A 329 16.89 -26.46 13.44
CA LEU A 329 16.04 -26.90 12.34
C LEU A 329 15.26 -28.17 12.72
N GLN A 330 13.95 -28.14 12.42
CA GLN A 330 13.05 -29.28 12.55
C GLN A 330 13.33 -30.37 11.52
N ARG A 331 12.77 -31.54 11.80
CA ARG A 331 12.75 -32.71 10.93
C ARG A 331 12.14 -32.34 9.56
N LEU A 332 12.94 -32.50 8.50
CA LEU A 332 12.50 -32.40 7.11
C LEU A 332 11.41 -33.45 6.82
N LEU A 333 10.36 -33.09 6.07
CA LEU A 333 9.47 -34.09 5.48
C LEU A 333 10.23 -34.93 4.44
N GLU A 334 9.82 -36.19 4.27
CA GLU A 334 10.40 -37.10 3.28
C GLU A 334 10.41 -36.50 1.87
N ASP A 335 9.31 -35.87 1.43
CA ASP A 335 9.18 -35.27 0.10
C ASP A 335 10.17 -34.10 -0.12
N ASP A 336 10.43 -33.29 0.91
CA ASP A 336 11.38 -32.17 0.81
C ASP A 336 12.82 -32.67 0.78
N ARG A 337 13.09 -33.83 1.40
CA ARG A 337 14.42 -34.44 1.41
C ARG A 337 14.81 -34.95 0.02
N GLU A 338 13.89 -35.54 -0.72
CA GLU A 338 14.17 -36.00 -2.09
C GLU A 338 14.51 -34.83 -3.02
N GLU A 339 13.72 -33.74 -2.98
CA GLU A 339 13.98 -32.53 -3.79
C GLU A 339 15.32 -31.88 -3.42
N LEU A 340 15.64 -31.75 -2.13
CA LEU A 340 16.87 -31.09 -1.66
C LEU A 340 18.14 -31.93 -1.87
N LEU A 341 18.01 -33.23 -2.20
CA LEU A 341 19.13 -34.12 -2.52
C LEU A 341 19.32 -34.33 -4.02
N GLU A 342 18.49 -33.70 -4.87
CA GLU A 342 18.62 -33.79 -6.32
C GLU A 342 19.92 -33.09 -6.79
N LEU A 343 20.74 -33.83 -7.52
CA LEU A 343 21.99 -33.33 -8.10
C LEU A 343 21.86 -33.18 -9.62
N PRO A 344 22.48 -32.17 -10.23
CA PRO A 344 22.52 -32.02 -11.69
C PRO A 344 23.26 -33.19 -12.34
N GLU A 345 22.76 -33.68 -13.47
CA GLU A 345 23.44 -34.73 -14.26
C GLU A 345 24.83 -34.29 -14.78
N ASN A 346 25.05 -32.99 -14.93
CA ASN A 346 26.25 -32.37 -15.51
C ASN A 346 27.25 -31.85 -14.46
N LEU A 347 27.20 -32.34 -13.22
CA LEU A 347 28.13 -31.89 -12.18
C LEU A 347 29.58 -32.31 -12.48
N ASP A 348 30.55 -31.40 -12.27
CA ASP A 348 31.97 -31.71 -12.44
C ASP A 348 32.39 -32.84 -11.47
N PRO A 349 33.02 -33.93 -11.95
CA PRO A 349 33.49 -35.04 -11.12
C PRO A 349 34.42 -34.63 -9.97
N ARG A 350 35.09 -33.48 -10.07
CA ARG A 350 35.94 -32.95 -8.99
C ARG A 350 35.12 -32.48 -7.79
N ILE A 351 33.91 -31.96 -8.02
CA ILE A 351 33.00 -31.49 -6.98
C ILE A 351 32.49 -32.70 -6.19
N THR A 352 32.04 -33.75 -6.87
CA THR A 352 31.58 -34.99 -6.22
C THR A 352 32.71 -35.67 -5.44
N ALA A 353 33.89 -35.82 -6.05
CA ALA A 353 35.06 -36.41 -5.37
C ALA A 353 35.47 -35.62 -4.11
N THR A 354 35.41 -34.28 -4.17
CA THR A 354 35.70 -33.43 -3.01
C THR A 354 34.64 -33.61 -1.92
N ALA A 355 33.35 -33.57 -2.27
CA ALA A 355 32.27 -33.77 -1.33
C ALA A 355 32.35 -35.15 -0.63
N GLU A 356 32.60 -36.22 -1.39
CA GLU A 356 32.81 -37.56 -0.83
C GLU A 356 34.00 -37.63 0.12
N SER A 357 35.11 -36.96 -0.22
CA SER A 357 36.28 -36.91 0.66
C SER A 357 35.95 -36.23 2.00
N TRP A 358 35.16 -35.16 1.97
CA TRP A 358 34.77 -34.43 3.16
C TRP A 358 33.79 -35.21 4.02
N VAL A 359 32.84 -35.93 3.41
CA VAL A 359 31.91 -36.80 4.12
C VAL A 359 32.65 -37.94 4.83
N LYS A 360 33.59 -38.60 4.14
CA LYS A 360 34.40 -39.69 4.73
C LYS A 360 35.23 -39.22 5.92
N GLU A 361 35.84 -38.05 5.80
CA GLU A 361 36.67 -37.48 6.87
C GLU A 361 35.85 -37.06 8.09
N ALA A 362 34.70 -36.42 7.86
CA ALA A 362 33.77 -36.08 8.95
C ALA A 362 33.22 -37.34 9.63
N GLN A 363 32.91 -38.40 8.89
CA GLN A 363 32.49 -39.69 9.46
C GLN A 363 33.61 -40.39 10.27
N ALA A 364 34.88 -40.14 9.95
CA ALA A 364 36.02 -40.63 10.71
C ALA A 364 36.22 -39.87 12.03
N MET A 365 35.70 -38.64 12.14
CA MET A 365 35.68 -37.85 13.37
C MET A 365 34.42 -38.20 14.16
N GLN A 366 34.54 -39.19 15.05
CA GLN A 366 33.44 -39.85 15.77
C GLN A 366 32.50 -38.90 16.56
N ASP A 367 32.94 -37.66 16.85
CA ASP A 367 32.24 -36.67 17.68
C ASP A 367 31.87 -35.35 16.96
N ASN A 368 32.11 -35.21 15.65
CA ASN A 368 31.90 -33.93 14.95
C ASN A 368 30.73 -33.99 13.94
N PRO A 369 29.70 -33.14 14.06
CA PRO A 369 28.68 -33.06 13.02
C PRO A 369 29.29 -32.65 11.68
N LEU A 370 28.75 -33.19 10.58
CA LEU A 370 29.21 -32.92 9.21
C LEU A 370 29.26 -31.41 8.89
N LEU A 371 28.28 -30.62 9.36
CA LEU A 371 28.12 -29.21 8.99
C LEU A 371 29.22 -28.28 9.55
N PRO A 372 29.56 -28.29 10.87
CA PRO A 372 30.70 -27.52 11.39
C PRO A 372 32.02 -27.86 10.70
N THR A 373 32.30 -29.15 10.48
CA THR A 373 33.53 -29.61 9.80
C THR A 373 33.64 -29.05 8.38
N LEU A 374 32.52 -28.96 7.66
CA LEU A 374 32.46 -28.38 6.32
C LEU A 374 32.66 -26.86 6.34
N ALA A 375 32.07 -26.17 7.31
CA ALA A 375 32.20 -24.73 7.46
C ALA A 375 33.65 -24.31 7.77
N ASP A 376 34.31 -25.02 8.69
CA ASP A 376 35.72 -24.78 9.04
C ASP A 376 36.65 -24.97 7.84
N LYS A 377 36.44 -26.01 7.04
CA LYS A 377 37.22 -26.24 5.81
C LYS A 377 37.10 -25.15 4.77
N ILE A 378 35.92 -24.53 4.67
CA ILE A 378 35.72 -23.40 3.76
C ILE A 378 36.47 -22.18 4.29
N GLY A 379 36.40 -21.93 5.61
CA GLY A 379 37.13 -20.84 6.27
C GLY A 379 38.66 -20.98 6.17
N ASP A 380 39.19 -22.17 6.42
CA ASP A 380 40.64 -22.45 6.44
C ASP A 380 41.30 -22.36 5.06
N ARG A 381 40.54 -22.55 3.97
CA ARG A 381 41.07 -22.46 2.60
C ARG A 381 41.27 -21.03 2.10
N GLY A 382 41.10 -20.03 2.95
CA GLY A 382 41.46 -18.64 2.65
C GLY A 382 40.49 -17.92 1.71
N PHE A 383 39.27 -18.43 1.54
CA PHE A 383 38.18 -17.68 0.93
C PHE A 383 37.73 -16.61 1.95
N LYS A 384 38.26 -15.40 1.80
CA LYS A 384 37.78 -14.21 2.52
C LYS A 384 36.68 -13.52 1.74
#